data_AF-A0A179UG23-F1
#
_entry.id   AF-A0A179UG23-F1
#
_cell.length_a   1.000
_cell.length_b   1.000
_cell.length_c   1.000
_cell.angle_alpha   90.00
_cell.angle_beta   90.00
_cell.angle_gamma   90.00
#
_symmetry.space_group_name_H-M   'P 1'
#
loop_
_entity.id
_entity.type
_entity.pdbx_description
1 polymer ?
#
loop_
_entity_poly.entity_id
_entity_poly.type
_entity_poly.pdbx_seq_one_letter_code
_entity_poly.pdbx_strand_id
1 'polypeptide(L)'
;MIPALAFILAVISSAIGTSPRIPFDNTAAPFSKRAMDELSTSLSVTIGLPCTNSVLNPADPLELTVSVHNNNPNQAVTLLKWNTPLDPQANVLGVFEVREAECGTPVDSLVAKISRKLPPTPEDLVEIPANGVKEVQVTLRPMGFSAGHQYKISAKGRWQALWAAGLDDVIATDSVNMACATSGNFESNVVMVSFK
;
A
#
# COMPACT_ATOMS: atom_id res chain seq x y z
N MET A 1 -88.16 4.75 32.46
CA MET A 1 -87.47 3.50 32.07
C MET A 1 -86.23 3.89 31.26
N ILE A 2 -85.04 3.65 31.82
CA ILE A 2 -83.71 3.82 31.17
C ILE A 2 -83.33 2.44 30.61
N PRO A 3 -82.80 2.31 29.37
CA PRO A 3 -81.34 2.24 29.09
C PRO A 3 -81.00 2.78 27.68
N ALA A 4 -79.77 2.84 27.17
CA ALA A 4 -78.40 2.89 27.65
C ALA A 4 -77.61 3.45 26.45
N LEU A 5 -76.71 4.39 26.71
CA LEU A 5 -75.86 5.01 25.70
C LEU A 5 -74.72 4.03 25.37
N ALA A 6 -74.72 3.45 24.16
CA ALA A 6 -73.62 2.63 23.66
C ALA A 6 -72.72 3.48 22.75
N PHE A 7 -71.57 3.88 23.29
CA PHE A 7 -70.45 4.43 22.52
C PHE A 7 -69.75 3.28 21.77
N ILE A 8 -69.77 3.30 20.43
CA ILE A 8 -68.92 2.44 19.61
C ILE A 8 -67.64 3.22 19.30
N LEU A 9 -66.55 2.80 19.93
CA LEU A 9 -65.20 3.30 19.67
C LEU A 9 -64.66 2.61 18.40
N ALA A 10 -64.43 3.38 17.33
CA ALA A 10 -63.66 2.91 16.18
C ALA A 10 -62.16 3.00 16.53
N VAL A 11 -61.50 1.85 16.69
CA VAL A 11 -60.04 1.78 16.86
C VAL A 11 -59.39 1.88 15.48
N ILE A 12 -58.88 3.05 15.13
CA ILE A 12 -57.92 3.21 14.03
C ILE A 12 -56.55 2.81 14.58
N SER A 13 -56.12 1.58 14.28
CA SER A 13 -54.74 1.16 14.50
C SER A 13 -53.83 1.84 13.48
N SER A 14 -53.32 3.02 13.79
CA SER A 14 -52.13 3.57 13.16
C SER A 14 -50.90 2.92 13.81
N ALA A 15 -50.33 1.91 13.14
CA ALA A 15 -49.03 1.37 13.52
C ALA A 15 -47.97 2.44 13.28
N ILE A 16 -47.49 3.07 14.36
CA ILE A 16 -46.31 3.91 14.36
C ILE A 16 -45.11 2.95 14.25
N GLY A 17 -44.56 2.81 13.05
CA GLY A 17 -43.29 2.13 12.85
C GLY A 17 -42.18 2.88 13.57
N THR A 18 -41.89 2.50 14.81
CA THR A 18 -40.69 2.92 15.52
C THR A 18 -39.49 2.25 14.86
N SER A 19 -38.89 2.95 13.90
CA SER A 19 -37.57 2.65 13.39
C SER A 19 -36.58 2.66 14.57
N PRO A 20 -35.83 1.57 14.83
CA PRO A 20 -34.78 1.61 15.82
C PRO A 20 -33.68 2.53 15.30
N ARG A 21 -33.54 3.70 15.93
CA ARG A 21 -32.34 4.52 15.77
C ARG A 21 -31.18 3.71 16.36
N ILE A 22 -30.35 3.15 15.48
CA ILE A 22 -29.03 2.65 15.86
C ILE A 22 -28.28 3.87 16.44
N PRO A 23 -27.79 3.81 17.69
CA PRO A 23 -26.87 4.82 18.16
C PRO A 23 -25.60 4.71 17.30
N PHE A 24 -25.31 5.76 16.54
CA PHE A 24 -23.98 5.96 15.98
C PHE A 24 -23.03 6.16 17.16
N ASP A 25 -22.43 5.05 17.57
CA ASP A 25 -21.36 5.02 18.55
C ASP A 25 -20.11 5.57 17.85
N ASN A 26 -19.80 6.86 18.07
CA ASN A 26 -18.56 7.50 17.62
C ASN A 26 -17.37 7.07 18.49
N THR A 27 -17.28 5.77 18.78
CA THR A 27 -16.11 5.17 19.40
C THR A 27 -15.19 4.76 18.26
N ALA A 28 -14.17 5.58 17.98
CA ALA A 28 -13.03 5.15 17.16
C ALA A 28 -12.42 3.93 17.85
N ALA A 29 -12.80 2.74 17.40
CA ALA A 29 -12.27 1.50 17.94
C ALA A 29 -10.75 1.51 17.74
N PRO A 30 -9.95 1.18 18.76
CA PRO A 30 -8.52 1.01 18.56
C PRO A 30 -8.32 -0.06 17.49
N PHE A 31 -7.63 0.29 16.41
CA PHE A 31 -7.28 -0.67 15.36
C PHE A 31 -6.57 -1.86 16.01
N SER A 32 -7.22 -3.02 16.02
CA SER A 32 -6.63 -4.23 16.58
C SER A 32 -5.36 -4.58 15.82
N LYS A 33 -4.33 -5.07 16.52
CA LYS A 33 -3.10 -5.58 15.89
C LYS A 33 -3.39 -6.55 14.74
N ARG A 34 -4.47 -7.32 14.83
CA ARG A 34 -4.91 -8.22 13.75
C ARG A 34 -5.28 -7.46 12.48
N ALA A 35 -6.09 -6.39 12.59
CA ALA A 35 -6.47 -5.57 11.45
C ALA A 35 -5.25 -4.86 10.82
N MET A 36 -4.26 -4.52 11.66
CA MET A 36 -2.99 -3.94 11.21
C MET A 36 -2.16 -4.94 10.38
N ASP A 37 -1.97 -6.16 10.90
CA ASP A 37 -1.25 -7.21 10.19
C ASP A 37 -1.99 -7.60 8.88
N GLU A 38 -3.32 -7.66 8.92
CA GLU A 38 -4.16 -7.94 7.74
C GLU A 38 -3.94 -6.93 6.61
N LEU A 39 -3.92 -5.63 6.91
CA LEU A 39 -3.75 -4.59 5.90
C LEU A 39 -2.41 -4.71 5.17
N SER A 40 -1.30 -4.91 5.90
CA SER A 40 0.01 -5.10 5.26
C SER A 40 0.09 -6.39 4.45
N THR A 41 -0.52 -7.48 4.93
CA THR A 41 -0.53 -8.77 4.19
C THR A 41 -1.41 -8.74 2.96
N SER A 42 -2.35 -7.80 2.87
CA SER A 42 -3.17 -7.60 1.67
C SER A 42 -2.38 -6.97 0.52
N LEU A 43 -1.25 -6.30 0.80
CA LEU A 43 -0.39 -5.73 -0.22
C LEU A 43 0.70 -6.71 -0.66
N SER A 44 0.94 -6.81 -1.96
CA SER A 44 2.07 -7.55 -2.51
C SER A 44 2.88 -6.69 -3.49
N VAL A 45 4.17 -6.95 -3.59
CA VAL A 45 5.09 -6.24 -4.50
C VAL A 45 5.59 -7.21 -5.56
N THR A 46 5.55 -6.81 -6.82
CA THR A 46 6.15 -7.56 -7.92
C THR A 46 7.14 -6.71 -8.69
N ILE A 47 8.25 -7.31 -9.10
CA ILE A 47 9.24 -6.73 -9.99
C ILE A 47 9.26 -7.54 -11.28
N GLY A 48 9.26 -6.82 -12.40
CA GLY A 48 9.50 -7.34 -13.74
C GLY A 48 10.65 -6.61 -14.41
N LEU A 49 11.27 -7.29 -15.37
CA LEU A 49 12.19 -6.65 -16.31
C LEU A 49 11.39 -6.21 -17.55
N PRO A 50 11.74 -5.09 -18.19
CA PRO A 50 11.15 -4.74 -19.47
C PRO A 50 11.41 -5.87 -20.48
N CYS A 51 10.41 -6.17 -21.31
CA CYS A 51 10.49 -7.20 -22.36
C CYS A 51 11.42 -6.82 -23.53
N THR A 52 12.46 -6.03 -23.29
CA THR A 52 13.42 -5.62 -24.31
C THR A 52 14.50 -6.70 -24.44
N ASN A 53 14.63 -7.28 -25.63
CA ASN A 53 15.67 -8.25 -26.01
C ASN A 53 17.06 -7.58 -26.11
N SER A 54 17.46 -6.85 -25.09
CA SER A 54 18.72 -6.12 -25.05
C SER A 54 19.72 -6.92 -24.23
N VAL A 55 20.88 -7.18 -24.83
CA VAL A 55 22.07 -7.58 -24.08
C VAL A 55 22.35 -6.47 -23.07
N LEU A 56 22.29 -6.78 -21.78
CA LEU A 56 22.58 -5.81 -20.73
C LEU A 56 24.10 -5.62 -20.63
N ASN A 57 24.57 -4.38 -20.74
CA ASN A 57 25.96 -4.05 -20.44
C ASN A 57 26.08 -3.66 -18.96
N PRO A 58 27.16 -4.05 -18.27
CA PRO A 58 27.38 -3.68 -16.87
C PRO A 58 27.35 -2.18 -16.56
N ALA A 59 27.69 -1.35 -17.54
CA ALA A 59 27.75 0.10 -17.40
C ALA A 59 26.39 0.79 -17.61
N ASP A 60 25.39 0.08 -18.12
CA ASP A 60 24.09 0.67 -18.44
C ASP A 60 23.18 0.68 -17.20
N PRO A 61 22.31 1.69 -17.05
CA PRO A 61 21.25 1.65 -16.05
C PRO A 61 20.32 0.45 -16.28
N LEU A 62 19.82 -0.13 -15.18
CA LEU A 62 18.88 -1.25 -15.24
C LEU A 62 17.46 -0.75 -14.95
N GLU A 63 16.57 -0.89 -15.92
CA GLU A 63 15.16 -0.57 -15.77
C GLU A 63 14.37 -1.74 -15.18
N LEU A 64 13.51 -1.44 -14.20
CA LEU A 64 12.60 -2.36 -13.55
C LEU A 64 11.17 -1.83 -13.62
N THR A 65 10.23 -2.68 -14.01
CA THR A 65 8.81 -2.43 -13.76
C THR A 65 8.50 -2.92 -12.36
N VAL A 66 7.98 -2.05 -11.49
CA VAL A 66 7.55 -2.44 -10.14
C VAL A 66 6.07 -2.18 -9.97
N SER A 67 5.36 -3.17 -9.45
CA SER A 67 3.92 -3.09 -9.22
C SER A 67 3.62 -3.40 -7.76
N VAL A 68 2.82 -2.55 -7.11
CA VAL A 68 2.25 -2.80 -5.79
C VAL A 68 0.78 -3.13 -5.97
N HIS A 69 0.39 -4.34 -5.56
CA HIS A 69 -0.97 -4.85 -5.70
C HIS A 69 -1.69 -4.75 -4.36
N ASN A 70 -2.95 -4.32 -4.40
CA ASN A 70 -3.87 -4.46 -3.30
C ASN A 70 -4.76 -5.67 -3.56
N ASN A 71 -4.52 -6.76 -2.84
CA ASN A 71 -5.27 -8.01 -2.97
C ASN A 71 -6.55 -8.02 -2.11
N ASN A 72 -6.90 -6.90 -1.46
CA ASN A 72 -8.17 -6.77 -0.78
C ASN A 72 -9.29 -6.43 -1.79
N PRO A 73 -10.35 -7.27 -1.89
CA PRO A 73 -11.37 -7.09 -2.91
C PRO A 73 -12.37 -5.96 -2.62
N ASN A 74 -12.44 -5.48 -1.38
CA ASN A 74 -13.51 -4.57 -0.94
C ASN A 74 -12.99 -3.26 -0.32
N GLN A 75 -11.69 -3.11 -0.16
CA GLN A 75 -11.10 -1.99 0.56
C GLN A 75 -9.95 -1.38 -0.22
N ALA A 76 -10.05 -0.09 -0.52
CA ALA A 76 -8.91 0.69 -1.02
C ALA A 76 -7.88 0.87 0.09
N VAL A 77 -6.61 0.93 -0.29
CA VAL A 77 -5.48 1.15 0.61
C VAL A 77 -4.72 2.39 0.17
N THR A 78 -4.65 3.38 1.04
CA THR A 78 -3.74 4.52 0.87
C THR A 78 -2.45 4.23 1.61
N LEU A 79 -1.31 4.59 1.01
CA LEU A 79 0.00 4.42 1.62
C LEU A 79 0.89 5.64 1.44
N LEU A 80 1.82 5.81 2.37
CA LEU A 80 2.92 6.76 2.23
C LEU A 80 4.01 6.17 1.33
N LYS A 81 4.36 6.85 0.24
CA LYS A 81 5.32 6.35 -0.76
C LYS A 81 6.75 6.24 -0.23
N TRP A 82 7.09 6.97 0.84
CA TRP A 82 8.47 7.15 1.29
C TRP A 82 9.17 5.83 1.64
N ASN A 83 10.39 5.65 1.11
CA ASN A 83 11.19 4.43 1.31
C ASN A 83 10.49 3.13 0.86
N THR A 84 9.60 3.24 -0.13
CA THR A 84 8.96 2.11 -0.80
C THR A 84 9.37 2.11 -2.28
N PRO A 85 9.03 1.07 -3.07
CA PRO A 85 9.28 1.10 -4.51
C PRO A 85 8.51 2.21 -5.25
N LEU A 86 7.44 2.75 -4.65
CA LEU A 86 6.66 3.87 -5.21
C LEU A 86 7.29 5.24 -4.88
N ASP A 87 8.39 5.28 -4.12
CA ASP A 87 9.16 6.50 -3.89
C ASP A 87 9.86 6.92 -5.18
N PRO A 88 9.72 8.19 -5.64
CA PRO A 88 10.49 8.69 -6.79
C PRO A 88 12.02 8.56 -6.63
N GLN A 89 12.52 8.38 -5.41
CA GLN A 89 13.94 8.17 -5.09
C GLN A 89 14.26 6.70 -4.73
N ALA A 90 13.37 5.75 -5.00
CA ALA A 90 13.53 4.34 -4.58
C ALA A 90 14.83 3.70 -5.08
N ASN A 91 15.34 4.13 -6.24
CA ASN A 91 16.59 3.65 -6.84
C ASN A 91 17.85 3.94 -6.00
N VAL A 92 17.78 4.83 -5.01
CA VAL A 92 18.92 5.19 -4.15
C VAL A 92 18.65 5.03 -2.65
N LEU A 93 17.45 4.57 -2.26
CA LEU A 93 17.05 4.46 -0.85
C LEU A 93 17.34 3.09 -0.22
N GLY A 94 17.99 2.19 -0.95
CA GLY A 94 18.25 0.82 -0.48
C GLY A 94 17.01 -0.09 -0.47
N VAL A 95 15.96 0.29 -1.21
CA VAL A 95 14.74 -0.53 -1.38
C VAL A 95 15.04 -1.79 -2.19
N PHE A 96 15.97 -1.71 -3.14
CA PHE A 96 16.34 -2.83 -4.01
C PHE A 96 17.62 -3.50 -3.50
N GLU A 97 17.51 -4.80 -3.20
CA GLU A 97 18.62 -5.66 -2.85
C GLU A 97 19.10 -6.39 -4.12
N VAL A 98 20.40 -6.30 -4.38
CA VAL A 98 21.06 -6.92 -5.53
C VAL A 98 22.16 -7.84 -5.02
N ARG A 99 22.14 -9.10 -5.44
CA ARG A 99 23.13 -10.11 -5.04
C ARG A 99 23.61 -10.89 -6.26
N GLU A 100 24.88 -11.23 -6.27
CA GLU A 100 25.40 -12.22 -7.23
C GLU A 100 24.73 -13.58 -7.00
N ALA A 101 24.29 -14.23 -8.08
CA ALA A 101 23.43 -15.40 -7.99
C ALA A 101 24.14 -16.66 -7.46
N GLU A 102 25.43 -16.82 -7.78
CA GLU A 102 26.23 -18.01 -7.48
C GLU A 102 26.69 -18.03 -6.01
N CYS A 103 27.39 -16.98 -5.58
CA CYS A 103 27.96 -16.92 -4.23
C CYS A 103 27.11 -16.13 -3.22
N GLY A 104 26.08 -15.40 -3.68
CA GLY A 104 25.20 -14.61 -2.83
C GLY A 104 25.78 -13.27 -2.34
N THR A 105 26.96 -12.88 -2.84
CA THR A 105 27.64 -11.64 -2.47
C THR A 105 26.76 -10.43 -2.82
N PRO A 106 26.47 -9.52 -1.87
CA PRO A 106 25.78 -8.27 -2.15
C PRO A 106 26.55 -7.43 -3.16
N VAL A 107 25.85 -6.84 -4.12
CA VAL A 107 26.41 -5.81 -4.99
C VAL A 107 26.30 -4.48 -4.26
N ASP A 108 27.44 -3.81 -4.05
CA ASP A 108 27.46 -2.52 -3.37
C ASP A 108 26.67 -1.47 -4.16
N SER A 109 25.78 -0.79 -3.45
CA SER A 109 25.00 0.34 -3.95
C SER A 109 25.08 1.50 -2.98
N LEU A 110 25.25 2.71 -3.51
CA LEU A 110 25.24 3.93 -2.71
C LEU A 110 23.81 4.21 -2.24
N VAL A 111 23.57 3.97 -0.95
CA VAL A 111 22.31 4.29 -0.28
C VAL A 111 22.34 5.73 0.23
N ALA A 112 21.48 6.57 -0.32
CA ALA A 112 21.30 7.95 0.11
C ALA A 112 20.41 8.02 1.36
N LYS A 113 20.79 8.87 2.32
CA LYS A 113 19.93 9.25 3.43
C LYS A 113 19.17 10.52 3.06
N ILE A 114 17.84 10.42 2.92
CA ILE A 114 16.98 11.55 2.56
C ILE A 114 16.14 11.96 3.76
N SER A 115 16.27 13.20 4.21
CA SER A 115 15.38 13.79 5.22
C SER A 115 14.11 14.31 4.54
N ARG A 116 12.95 13.97 5.12
CA ARG A 116 11.64 14.41 4.64
C ARG A 116 11.02 15.38 5.66
N LYS A 117 10.33 16.41 5.16
CA LYS A 117 9.62 17.36 6.01
C LYS A 117 8.34 16.70 6.52
N LEU A 118 8.02 16.90 7.80
CA LEU A 118 6.77 16.46 8.41
C LEU A 118 5.81 17.64 8.63
N PRO A 119 4.48 17.40 8.55
CA PRO A 119 3.88 16.14 8.09
C PRO A 119 4.09 15.94 6.57
N PRO A 120 3.94 14.70 6.04
CA PRO A 120 3.88 14.46 4.60
C PRO A 120 2.87 15.36 3.91
N THR A 121 2.97 15.46 2.60
CA THR A 121 2.01 16.19 1.77
C THR A 121 1.07 15.20 1.08
N PRO A 122 -0.11 15.61 0.58
CA PRO A 122 -0.99 14.72 -0.18
C PRO A 122 -0.29 14.03 -1.36
N GLU A 123 0.64 14.71 -2.03
CA GLU A 123 1.44 14.14 -3.12
C GLU A 123 2.45 13.08 -2.67
N ASP A 124 2.74 12.95 -1.37
CA ASP A 124 3.54 11.86 -0.81
C ASP A 124 2.74 10.58 -0.60
N LEU A 125 1.41 10.68 -0.64
CA LEU A 125 0.49 9.56 -0.50
C LEU A 125 0.11 8.98 -1.87
N VAL A 126 -0.34 7.74 -1.86
CA VAL A 126 -0.91 7.08 -3.04
C VAL A 126 -1.98 6.10 -2.61
N GLU A 127 -3.14 6.17 -3.28
CA GLU A 127 -4.20 5.18 -3.16
C GLU A 127 -3.97 4.05 -4.16
N ILE A 128 -4.19 2.83 -3.69
CA ILE A 128 -4.34 1.62 -4.50
C ILE A 128 -5.78 1.13 -4.29
N PRO A 129 -6.64 1.19 -5.33
CA PRO A 129 -8.03 0.74 -5.24
C PRO A 129 -8.15 -0.72 -4.77
N ALA A 130 -9.34 -1.14 -4.35
CA ALA A 130 -9.63 -2.54 -4.08
C ALA A 130 -9.37 -3.40 -5.32
N ASN A 131 -8.67 -4.54 -5.17
CA ASN A 131 -8.11 -5.35 -6.27
C ASN A 131 -7.26 -4.55 -7.28
N GLY A 132 -6.79 -3.37 -6.90
CA GLY A 132 -6.07 -2.45 -7.75
C GLY A 132 -4.56 -2.72 -7.76
N VAL A 133 -3.88 -2.07 -8.70
CA VAL A 133 -2.44 -2.10 -8.82
C VAL A 133 -1.90 -0.70 -9.08
N LYS A 134 -0.77 -0.39 -8.47
CA LYS A 134 0.02 0.79 -8.82
C LYS A 134 1.36 0.37 -9.38
N GLU A 135 1.61 0.74 -10.63
CA GLU A 135 2.85 0.43 -11.34
C GLU A 135 3.74 1.68 -11.48
N VAL A 136 5.06 1.47 -11.40
CA VAL A 136 6.10 2.48 -11.61
C VAL A 136 7.30 1.88 -12.30
N GLN A 137 7.98 2.67 -13.12
CA GLN A 137 9.29 2.33 -13.68
C GLN A 137 10.39 2.84 -12.75
N VAL A 138 11.33 1.98 -12.40
CA VAL A 138 12.49 2.33 -11.58
C VAL A 138 13.76 2.03 -12.37
N THR A 139 14.55 3.07 -12.60
CA THR A 139 15.88 2.94 -13.20
C THR A 139 16.92 2.87 -12.10
N LEU A 140 17.46 1.66 -11.87
CA LEU A 140 18.59 1.47 -10.98
C LEU A 140 19.85 2.05 -11.63
N ARG A 141 20.64 2.76 -10.83
CA ARG A 141 21.92 3.32 -11.28
C ARG A 141 22.88 2.19 -11.71
N PRO A 142 23.84 2.47 -12.60
CA PRO A 142 24.92 1.53 -12.87
C PRO A 142 25.55 1.09 -11.55
N MET A 143 25.51 -0.21 -11.31
CA MET A 143 26.15 -0.86 -10.16
C MET A 143 27.40 -1.57 -10.68
N GLY A 144 28.34 -1.93 -9.80
CA GLY A 144 29.57 -2.64 -10.17
C GLY A 144 29.31 -4.07 -10.65
N PHE A 145 28.50 -4.25 -11.68
CA PHE A 145 28.21 -5.52 -12.31
C PHE A 145 29.44 -6.02 -13.09
N SER A 146 29.59 -7.33 -13.13
CA SER A 146 30.64 -8.00 -13.87
C SER A 146 30.03 -8.74 -15.06
N ALA A 147 30.65 -8.58 -16.24
CA ALA A 147 30.28 -9.35 -17.42
C ALA A 147 30.46 -10.84 -17.17
N GLY A 148 29.52 -11.66 -17.65
CA GLY A 148 29.52 -13.12 -17.45
C GLY A 148 28.90 -13.59 -16.13
N HIS A 149 28.48 -12.68 -15.25
CA HIS A 149 27.82 -13.02 -13.99
C HIS A 149 26.30 -12.85 -14.06
N GLN A 150 25.61 -13.56 -13.17
CA GLN A 150 24.18 -13.45 -12.96
C GLN A 150 23.87 -12.80 -11.62
N TYR A 151 22.81 -12.00 -11.56
CA TYR A 151 22.40 -11.29 -10.36
C TYR A 151 20.92 -11.50 -10.06
N LYS A 152 20.63 -11.66 -8.77
CA LYS A 152 19.29 -11.71 -8.17
C LYS A 152 18.93 -10.31 -7.69
N ILE A 153 17.75 -9.84 -8.07
CA ILE A 153 17.23 -8.53 -7.67
C ILE A 153 15.88 -8.73 -6.99
N SER A 154 15.68 -8.07 -5.86
CA SER A 154 14.41 -8.04 -5.12
C SER A 154 14.22 -6.68 -4.46
N ALA A 155 12.99 -6.31 -4.14
CA ALA A 155 12.66 -5.15 -3.32
C ALA A 155 12.23 -5.60 -1.93
N LYS A 156 12.76 -4.95 -0.90
CA LYS A 156 12.45 -5.23 0.50
C LYS A 156 12.39 -3.95 1.30
N GLY A 157 11.54 -3.93 2.30
CA GLY A 157 11.45 -2.78 3.18
C GLY A 157 10.23 -2.80 4.08
N ARG A 158 9.84 -1.61 4.51
CA ARG A 158 8.73 -1.40 5.43
C ARG A 158 7.80 -0.32 4.88
N TRP A 159 6.52 -0.63 4.83
CA TRP A 159 5.45 0.36 4.73
C TRP A 159 5.47 1.22 5.99
N GLN A 160 5.78 2.51 5.83
CA GLN A 160 5.84 3.42 6.97
C GLN A 160 4.45 3.75 7.51
N ALA A 161 3.49 3.95 6.60
CA ALA A 161 2.11 4.27 6.92
C ALA A 161 1.16 3.72 5.84
N LEU A 162 0.13 3.01 6.29
CA LEU A 162 -0.95 2.41 5.52
C LEU A 162 -2.29 2.77 6.16
N TRP A 163 -3.28 3.10 5.34
CA TRP A 163 -4.65 3.36 5.76
C TRP A 163 -5.60 2.49 4.96
N ALA A 164 -6.52 1.83 5.65
CA ALA A 164 -7.65 1.13 5.04
C ALA A 164 -8.74 2.15 4.64
N ALA A 165 -8.40 3.08 3.75
CA ALA A 165 -9.25 4.17 3.30
C ALA A 165 -8.75 4.72 1.95
N GLY A 166 -9.65 5.38 1.21
CA GLY A 166 -9.27 6.14 0.02
C GLY A 166 -8.49 7.41 0.35
N LEU A 167 -7.82 8.01 -0.64
CA LEU A 167 -6.94 9.15 -0.45
C LEU A 167 -7.70 10.37 0.10
N ASP A 168 -8.89 10.63 -0.43
CA ASP A 168 -9.71 11.77 -0.01
C ASP A 168 -10.11 11.67 1.47
N ASP A 169 -10.45 10.47 1.95
CA ASP A 169 -10.79 10.21 3.35
C ASP A 169 -9.57 10.40 4.28
N VAL A 170 -8.39 9.95 3.84
CA VAL A 170 -7.13 10.12 4.58
C VAL A 170 -6.77 11.60 4.69
N ILE A 171 -6.94 12.39 3.62
CA ILE A 171 -6.68 13.83 3.64
C ILE A 171 -7.71 14.56 4.52
N ALA A 172 -9.00 14.23 4.38
CA ALA A 172 -10.08 14.88 5.11
C ALA A 172 -10.00 14.71 6.63
N THR A 173 -9.42 13.61 7.09
CA THR A 173 -9.29 13.27 8.51
C THR A 173 -8.01 13.82 9.17
N ASP A 174 -7.23 14.65 8.47
CA ASP A 174 -5.88 15.10 8.91
C ASP A 174 -4.94 13.91 9.22
N SER A 175 -5.21 12.75 8.60
CA SER A 175 -4.37 11.55 8.73
C SER A 175 -3.01 11.73 8.06
N VAL A 176 -2.80 12.88 7.40
CA VAL A 176 -1.49 13.40 6.97
C VAL A 176 -0.51 13.48 8.15
N ASN A 177 -0.97 13.63 9.39
CA ASN A 177 -0.13 13.48 10.60
C ASN A 177 0.19 12.02 10.99
N MET A 178 -0.04 11.06 10.10
CA MET A 178 0.13 9.62 10.33
C MET A 178 -0.81 9.04 11.40
N ALA A 179 -1.90 9.75 11.73
CA ALA A 179 -2.92 9.26 12.63
C ALA A 179 -3.61 8.02 12.05
N CYS A 180 -3.88 7.02 12.90
CA CYS A 180 -4.51 5.74 12.54
C CYS A 180 -3.78 4.94 11.45
N ALA A 181 -2.56 5.34 11.08
CA ALA A 181 -1.76 4.62 10.12
C ALA A 181 -1.24 3.32 10.74
N THR A 182 -1.27 2.27 9.93
CA THR A 182 -0.61 1.01 10.20
C THR A 182 0.74 0.95 9.49
N SER A 183 1.64 0.08 9.94
CA SER A 183 2.90 -0.21 9.25
C SER A 183 3.08 -1.71 9.08
N GLY A 184 3.97 -2.11 8.19
CA GLY A 184 4.25 -3.53 7.94
C GLY A 184 5.42 -3.71 6.99
N ASN A 185 5.85 -4.95 6.77
CA ASN A 185 6.98 -5.24 5.89
C ASN A 185 6.49 -5.63 4.49
N PHE A 186 7.36 -5.46 3.49
CA PHE A 186 7.16 -6.01 2.16
C PHE A 186 8.42 -6.68 1.66
N GLU A 187 8.21 -7.66 0.80
CA GLU A 187 9.22 -8.34 -0.01
C GLU A 187 8.59 -8.67 -1.36
N SER A 188 9.35 -8.48 -2.44
CA SER A 188 8.91 -8.83 -3.78
C SER A 188 9.33 -10.24 -4.20
N ASN A 189 8.89 -10.68 -5.38
CA ASN A 189 9.57 -11.75 -6.10
C ASN A 189 11.04 -11.38 -6.41
N VAL A 190 11.82 -12.40 -6.78
CA VAL A 190 13.20 -12.23 -7.27
C VAL A 190 13.20 -12.26 -8.80
N VAL A 191 13.89 -11.32 -9.43
CA VAL A 191 14.21 -11.37 -10.87
C VAL A 191 15.69 -11.67 -11.07
N MET A 192 16.00 -12.36 -12.17
CA MET A 192 17.36 -12.73 -12.55
C MET A 192 17.80 -11.89 -13.74
N VAL A 193 18.98 -11.28 -13.66
CA VAL A 193 19.62 -10.56 -14.76
C VAL A 193 20.99 -11.16 -15.06
N SER A 194 21.39 -11.14 -16.33
CA SER A 194 22.72 -11.56 -16.77
C SER A 194 23.32 -10.45 -17.61
N PHE A 195 24.57 -10.11 -17.34
CA PHE A 195 25.33 -9.13 -18.13
C PHE A 195 26.34 -9.88 -19.00
N LYS A 196 26.46 -9.49 -20.27
CA LYS A 196 27.46 -10.07 -21.19
C LYS A 196 28.67 -9.18 -21.35
#